data_AF-A0A970S754-F1
#
_entry.id   AF-A0A970S754-F1
#
_cell.length_a   1.000
_cell.length_b   1.000
_cell.length_c   1.000
_cell.angle_alpha   90.00
_cell.angle_beta   90.00
_cell.angle_gamma   90.00
#
_symmetry.space_group_name_H-M   'P 1'
#
loop_
_entity.id
_entity.type
_entity.pdbx_description
1 polymer ?
#
loop_
_entity_poly.entity_id
_entity_poly.type
_entity_poly.pdbx_seq_one_letter_code
_entity_poly.pdbx_strand_id
1 'polypeptide(L)'
;MTDLFKTHPKLVMLVTPEATRARQEQWKTGFYHVAVNAGVPIALAYMDYAKKKTGIGKIIFPTGDYEKDMAEIMAFYAQIEAKFPENFSVDTRYYSE
;
A
#
# COMPACT_ATOMS: atom_id res chain seq x y z
N MET A 1 -4.07 17.19 1.53
CA MET A 1 -2.95 16.23 1.63
C MET A 1 -2.09 16.25 0.37
N THR A 2 -2.70 16.16 -0.82
CA THR A 2 -2.03 16.31 -2.11
C THR A 2 -1.17 17.59 -2.24
N ASP A 3 -1.66 18.75 -1.78
CA ASP A 3 -0.92 20.02 -1.92
C ASP A 3 0.39 20.08 -1.13
N LEU A 4 0.58 19.20 -0.14
CA LEU A 4 1.85 19.10 0.57
C LEU A 4 2.97 18.70 -0.38
N PHE A 5 2.71 17.82 -1.35
CA PHE A 5 3.70 17.39 -2.34
C PHE A 5 4.06 18.49 -3.34
N LYS A 6 3.17 19.48 -3.58
CA LYS A 6 3.45 20.64 -4.43
C LYS A 6 4.39 21.64 -3.77
N THR A 7 4.27 21.79 -2.45
CA THR A 7 4.98 22.82 -1.66
C THR A 7 6.26 22.29 -1.01
N HIS A 8 6.40 20.97 -0.86
CA HIS A 8 7.53 20.33 -0.20
C HIS A 8 8.21 19.33 -1.15
N PRO A 9 9.26 19.75 -1.91
CA PRO A 9 9.90 18.92 -2.92
C PRO A 9 10.67 17.70 -2.35
N LYS A 10 10.92 17.67 -1.04
CA LYS A 10 11.59 16.57 -0.33
C LYS A 10 10.67 15.97 0.73
N LEU A 11 9.47 15.56 0.32
CA LEU A 11 8.47 14.96 1.21
C LEU A 11 8.33 13.46 0.94
N VAL A 12 8.33 12.68 2.01
CA VAL A 12 7.92 11.27 2.00
C VAL A 12 6.79 11.11 3.00
N MET A 13 5.71 10.44 2.60
CA MET A 13 4.54 10.18 3.43
C MET A 13 4.33 8.68 3.54
N LEU A 14 4.23 8.19 4.78
CA LEU A 14 3.91 6.80 5.07
C LEU A 14 2.43 6.69 5.45
N VAL A 15 1.73 5.80 4.78
CA VAL A 15 0.31 5.52 5.03
C VAL A 15 0.12 4.02 5.19
N THR A 16 -0.55 3.61 6.27
CA THR A 16 -1.00 2.24 6.48
C THR A 16 -2.48 2.12 6.08
N PRO A 17 -2.79 1.55 4.90
CA PRO A 17 -4.12 1.65 4.29
C PRO A 17 -5.21 0.82 5.00
N GLU A 18 -4.85 -0.20 5.77
CA GLU A 18 -5.78 -0.97 6.62
C GLU A 18 -6.42 -0.11 7.73
N ALA A 19 -5.72 0.95 8.17
CA ALA A 19 -6.14 1.93 9.17
C ALA A 19 -6.44 1.39 10.59
N THR A 20 -6.55 0.06 10.79
CA THR A 20 -6.79 -0.58 12.09
C THR A 20 -5.71 -1.62 12.42
N ARG A 21 -5.55 -1.93 13.71
CA ARG A 21 -4.70 -3.06 14.16
C ARG A 21 -5.45 -4.40 14.17
N ALA A 22 -6.77 -4.37 14.09
CA ALA A 22 -7.61 -5.55 13.91
C ALA A 22 -7.70 -5.89 12.41
N ARG A 23 -7.94 -7.17 12.12
CA ARG A 23 -8.10 -7.68 10.75
C ARG A 23 -9.13 -6.86 9.98
N GLN A 24 -8.74 -6.40 8.80
CA GLN A 24 -9.61 -5.70 7.86
C GLN A 24 -9.34 -6.17 6.44
N GLU A 25 -10.40 -6.56 5.74
CA GLU A 25 -10.33 -7.11 4.38
C GLU A 25 -10.53 -6.03 3.31
N GLN A 26 -10.82 -4.79 3.71
CA GLN A 26 -11.00 -3.66 2.81
C GLN A 26 -10.11 -2.49 3.21
N TRP A 27 -9.14 -2.19 2.35
CA TRP A 27 -8.21 -1.10 2.53
C TRP A 27 -8.86 0.24 2.20
N LYS A 28 -8.45 1.29 2.91
CA LYS A 28 -8.87 2.66 2.62
C LYS A 28 -8.22 3.13 1.32
N THR A 29 -8.99 3.77 0.46
CA THR A 29 -8.54 4.18 -0.89
C THR A 29 -7.79 5.52 -0.93
N GLY A 30 -7.80 6.28 0.18
CA GLY A 30 -7.30 7.65 0.22
C GLY A 30 -5.83 7.81 -0.18
N PHE A 31 -4.96 6.85 0.16
CA PHE A 31 -3.54 6.89 -0.23
C PHE A 31 -3.37 6.89 -1.76
N TYR A 32 -4.18 6.10 -2.46
CA TYR A 32 -4.13 5.98 -3.91
C TYR A 32 -4.58 7.28 -4.59
N HIS A 33 -5.70 7.85 -4.15
CA HIS A 33 -6.18 9.13 -4.68
C HIS A 33 -5.19 10.27 -4.41
N VAL A 34 -4.52 10.28 -3.25
CA VAL A 34 -3.45 11.25 -2.98
C VAL A 34 -2.30 11.08 -3.97
N ALA A 35 -1.85 9.84 -4.23
CA ALA A 35 -0.75 9.55 -5.13
C ALA A 35 -1.06 9.94 -6.59
N VAL A 36 -2.24 9.53 -7.10
CA VAL A 36 -2.73 9.90 -8.44
C VAL A 36 -2.81 11.42 -8.59
N ASN A 37 -3.49 12.10 -7.66
CA ASN A 37 -3.70 13.55 -7.76
C ASN A 37 -2.41 14.36 -7.58
N ALA A 38 -1.43 13.83 -6.85
CA ALA A 38 -0.12 14.47 -6.67
C ALA A 38 0.88 14.11 -7.77
N GLY A 39 0.58 13.11 -8.62
CA GLY A 39 1.51 12.61 -9.63
C GLY A 39 2.76 11.98 -9.03
N VAL A 40 2.65 11.36 -7.84
CA VAL A 40 3.78 10.76 -7.11
C VAL A 40 3.67 9.24 -7.10
N PRO A 41 4.80 8.51 -7.05
CA PRO A 41 4.76 7.06 -6.96
C PRO A 41 4.34 6.59 -5.56
N ILE A 42 3.84 5.35 -5.51
CA ILE A 42 3.57 4.59 -4.30
C ILE A 42 4.71 3.60 -4.09
N ALA A 43 5.46 3.77 -3.00
CA ALA A 43 6.51 2.85 -2.60
C ALA A 43 5.94 1.80 -1.62
N LEU A 44 5.99 0.53 -1.99
CA LEU A 44 5.47 -0.58 -1.18
C LEU A 44 6.50 -0.97 -0.12
N ALA A 45 6.36 -0.37 1.06
CA ALA A 45 7.11 -0.75 2.24
C ALA A 45 6.54 -2.03 2.85
N TYR A 46 7.40 -2.94 3.32
CA TYR A 46 6.97 -4.22 3.89
C TYR A 46 7.89 -4.67 5.04
N MET A 47 7.34 -5.55 5.88
CA MET A 47 8.08 -6.28 6.91
C MET A 47 7.69 -7.75 6.83
N ASP A 48 8.59 -8.58 6.31
CA ASP A 48 8.43 -10.04 6.23
C ASP A 48 9.05 -10.67 7.49
N TYR A 49 8.20 -11.11 8.40
CA TYR A 49 8.61 -11.64 9.71
C TYR A 49 9.13 -13.07 9.65
N ALA A 50 8.76 -13.86 8.65
CA ALA A 50 9.32 -15.19 8.43
C ALA A 50 10.76 -15.09 7.90
N LYS A 51 10.99 -14.22 6.92
CA LYS A 51 12.33 -14.02 6.32
C LYS A 51 13.22 -13.06 7.11
N LYS A 52 12.68 -12.37 8.12
CA LYS A 52 13.36 -11.28 8.86
C LYS A 52 13.90 -10.20 7.92
N LYS A 53 13.11 -9.83 6.92
CA LYS A 53 13.46 -8.80 5.91
C LYS A 53 12.48 -7.65 5.95
N THR A 54 12.98 -6.45 5.72
CA THR A 54 12.18 -5.23 5.63
C THR A 54 12.77 -4.31 4.56
N GLY A 55 11.95 -3.43 4.01
CA GLY A 55 12.41 -2.43 3.04
C GLY A 55 11.30 -1.95 2.13
N ILE A 56 11.70 -1.36 1.00
CA ILE A 56 10.83 -0.99 -0.10
C ILE A 56 10.96 -2.07 -1.17
N GLY A 57 9.88 -2.83 -1.41
CA GLY A 57 9.93 -3.97 -2.31
C GLY A 57 9.62 -3.61 -3.77
N LYS A 58 8.73 -2.63 -3.97
CA LYS A 58 8.29 -2.21 -5.30
C LYS A 58 7.89 -0.74 -5.30
N ILE A 59 8.05 -0.08 -6.44
CA ILE A 59 7.57 1.28 -6.67
C ILE A 59 6.56 1.21 -7.80
N ILE A 60 5.35 1.68 -7.54
CA ILE A 60 4.26 1.71 -8.51
C ILE A 60 3.96 3.16 -8.82
N PHE A 61 3.90 3.51 -10.11
CA PHE A 61 3.33 4.77 -10.55
C PHE A 61 1.86 4.52 -10.86
N PRO A 62 0.93 5.10 -10.09
CA PRO A 62 -0.49 4.90 -10.32
C PRO A 62 -0.87 5.27 -11.75
N THR A 63 -1.50 4.34 -12.46
CA THR A 63 -1.95 4.49 -13.84
C THR A 63 -3.28 5.26 -13.91
N GLY A 64 -4.02 5.33 -12.80
CA GLY A 64 -5.38 5.85 -12.74
C GLY A 64 -6.43 4.74 -12.84
N ASP A 65 -6.05 3.55 -13.32
CA ASP A 65 -6.87 2.34 -13.24
C ASP A 65 -6.72 1.72 -11.85
N TYR A 66 -7.66 2.07 -10.96
CA TYR A 66 -7.58 1.70 -9.56
C TYR A 66 -7.59 0.19 -9.34
N GLU A 67 -8.40 -0.56 -10.09
CA GLU A 67 -8.53 -2.01 -9.89
C GLU A 67 -7.25 -2.72 -10.30
N LYS A 68 -6.69 -2.35 -11.45
CA LYS A 68 -5.42 -2.91 -11.94
C LYS A 68 -4.28 -2.63 -10.98
N ASP A 69 -4.14 -1.37 -10.56
CA ASP A 69 -3.04 -0.97 -9.68
C ASP A 69 -3.17 -1.61 -8.29
N MET A 70 -4.40 -1.71 -7.76
CA MET A 70 -4.64 -2.40 -6.49
C MET A 70 -4.38 -3.90 -6.58
N ALA A 71 -4.75 -4.56 -7.69
CA ALA A 71 -4.43 -5.97 -7.88
C ALA A 71 -2.92 -6.23 -7.85
N GLU A 72 -2.14 -5.34 -8.47
CA GLU A 72 -0.68 -5.39 -8.43
C GLU A 72 -0.12 -5.16 -7.02
N ILE A 73 -0.68 -4.20 -6.26
CA ILE A 73 -0.31 -3.94 -4.87
C ILE A 73 -0.64 -5.15 -3.98
N MET A 74 -1.84 -5.70 -4.11
CA MET A 74 -2.29 -6.84 -3.30
C MET A 74 -1.47 -8.09 -3.61
N ALA A 75 -1.19 -8.37 -4.88
CA ALA A 75 -0.33 -9.50 -5.26
C ALA A 75 1.07 -9.41 -4.66
N PHE A 76 1.62 -8.20 -4.50
CA PHE A 76 2.88 -8.00 -3.78
C PHE A 76 2.75 -8.35 -2.29
N TYR A 77 1.73 -7.81 -1.60
CA TYR A 77 1.56 -8.03 -0.16
C TYR A 77 1.11 -9.44 0.21
N ALA A 78 0.44 -10.17 -0.69
CA ALA A 78 0.08 -11.58 -0.50
C ALA A 78 1.29 -12.50 -0.30
N GLN A 79 2.48 -12.08 -0.73
CA GLN A 79 3.73 -12.84 -0.55
C GLN A 79 4.49 -12.49 0.74
N ILE A 80 3.96 -11.57 1.56
CA ILE A 80 4.62 -11.05 2.76
C ILE A 80 3.97 -11.63 4.00
N GLU A 81 4.81 -12.21 4.88
CA GLU A 81 4.32 -12.78 6.14
C GLU A 81 4.36 -11.74 7.26
N ALA A 82 3.17 -11.34 7.72
CA ALA A 82 3.00 -10.37 8.80
C ALA A 82 3.40 -10.95 10.17
N LYS A 83 3.67 -10.05 11.15
CA LYS A 83 3.97 -10.47 12.53
C LYS A 83 2.82 -11.23 13.21
N PHE A 84 1.60 -10.80 12.92
CA PHE A 84 0.35 -11.34 13.44
C PHE A 84 -0.55 -11.70 12.24
N PRO A 85 -0.34 -12.87 11.60
CA PRO A 85 -1.05 -13.26 10.39
C PRO A 85 -2.58 -13.24 10.53
N GLU A 86 -3.09 -13.54 11.73
CA GLU A 86 -4.52 -13.51 12.05
C GLU A 86 -5.13 -12.10 11.95
N ASN A 87 -4.32 -11.06 12.16
CA ASN A 87 -4.73 -9.66 12.14
C ASN A 87 -4.45 -8.96 10.80
N PHE A 88 -3.86 -9.65 9.83
CA PHE A 88 -3.52 -9.09 8.53
C PHE A 88 -4.39 -9.69 7.43
N SER A 89 -4.77 -8.86 6.46
CA SER A 89 -5.39 -9.32 5.22
C SER A 89 -5.03 -8.36 4.09
N VAL A 90 -4.74 -8.93 2.92
CA VAL A 90 -4.84 -8.18 1.66
C VAL A 90 -6.30 -7.79 1.42
N ASP A 91 -6.50 -6.77 0.59
CA ASP A 91 -7.82 -6.34 0.17
C ASP A 91 -8.45 -7.39 -0.76
N THR A 92 -9.46 -8.10 -0.26
CA THR A 92 -10.05 -9.26 -0.94
C THR A 92 -10.84 -8.89 -2.19
N ARG A 93 -11.12 -7.60 -2.40
CA ARG A 93 -11.77 -7.11 -3.62
C ARG A 93 -10.85 -7.16 -4.84
N TYR A 94 -9.53 -7.10 -4.63
CA TYR A 94 -8.53 -6.96 -5.70
C TYR A 94 -7.54 -8.13 -5.74
N TYR A 95 -7.71 -9.11 -4.85
CA TYR A 95 -6.91 -10.31 -4.82
C TYR A 95 -7.77 -11.47 -4.33
N SER A 96 -7.88 -12.50 -5.16
CA SER A 96 -8.54 -13.76 -4.83
C SER A 96 -7.46 -14.84 -4.85
N GLU A 97 -7.38 -15.61 -3.76
CA GLU A 97 -6.51 -16.79 -3.66
C GLU A 97 -6.91 -17.92 -4.62
#